data_AF-A0A962ZM47-F1
#
_entry.id   AF-A0A962ZM47-F1
#
_cell.length_a   1.000
_cell.length_b   1.000
_cell.length_c   1.000
_cell.angle_alpha   90.00
_cell.angle_beta   90.00
_cell.angle_gamma   90.00
#
_symmetry.space_group_name_H-M   'P 1'
#
loop_
_entity.id
_entity.type
_entity.pdbx_description
1 polymer ?
#
loop_
_entity_poly.entity_id
_entity_poly.type
_entity_poly.pdbx_seq_one_letter_code
_entity_poly.pdbx_strand_id
1 'polypeptide(L)' 'MASYRADFPALAQSVNNHPLVYLDSAASSQQPAVSIDAMSEYQRHSHANVHRGVHTLSHRATDIYEGARDAVKSFIN' A
#
# COMPACT_ATOMS: atom_id res chain seq x y z
N MET A 1 -24.59 -5.06 -4.61
CA MET A 1 -23.14 -5.32 -4.45
C MET A 1 -22.43 -3.98 -4.33
N ALA A 2 -21.53 -3.83 -3.37
CA ALA A 2 -20.71 -2.62 -3.24
C ALA A 2 -19.69 -2.55 -4.39
N SER A 3 -19.46 -1.37 -4.96
CA SER A 3 -18.48 -1.17 -6.03
C SER A 3 -17.14 -0.77 -5.44
N TYR A 4 -16.20 -1.73 -5.34
CA TYR A 4 -14.82 -1.49 -4.89
C TYR A 4 -13.91 -0.92 -5.99
N ARG A 5 -14.40 -0.84 -7.24
CA ARG A 5 -13.58 -0.43 -8.39
C ARG A 5 -13.02 0.99 -8.23
N ALA A 6 -13.75 1.87 -7.54
CA ALA A 6 -13.33 3.25 -7.29
C ALA A 6 -12.09 3.33 -6.37
N ASP A 7 -11.85 2.32 -5.54
CA ASP A 7 -10.70 2.27 -4.64
C ASP A 7 -9.39 1.96 -5.40
N PHE A 8 -9.47 1.47 -6.64
CA PHE A 8 -8.31 1.08 -7.45
C PHE A 8 -8.11 2.09 -8.58
N PRO A 9 -7.30 3.16 -8.38
CA PRO A 9 -7.17 4.24 -9.36
C PRO A 9 -6.65 3.73 -10.72
N ALA A 10 -5.81 2.69 -10.72
CA ALA A 10 -5.32 2.07 -11.94
C ALA A 10 -6.43 1.46 -12.82
N LEU A 11 -7.62 1.18 -12.28
CA LEU A 11 -8.74 0.67 -13.08
C LEU A 11 -9.55 1.80 -13.76
N ALA A 12 -9.32 3.06 -13.39
CA ALA A 12 -9.97 4.22 -13.97
C ALA A 12 -9.18 4.77 -15.18
N GLN A 13 -8.86 3.91 -16.14
CA GLN A 13 -8.12 4.28 -17.36
C GLN A 13 -8.68 3.62 -18.62
N SER A 14 -8.29 4.17 -19.77
CA SER A 14 -8.52 3.59 -21.08
C SER A 14 -7.21 3.14 -21.71
N VAL A 15 -7.19 1.95 -22.31
CA VAL A 15 -6.06 1.39 -23.06
C VAL A 15 -6.54 1.12 -24.47
N ASN A 16 -5.81 1.58 -25.49
CA ASN A 16 -6.19 1.46 -26.90
C ASN A 16 -7.62 1.98 -27.18
N ASN A 17 -7.99 3.11 -26.57
CA ASN A 17 -9.33 3.72 -26.66
C ASN A 17 -10.48 2.87 -26.11
N HIS A 18 -10.20 1.84 -25.30
CA HIS A 18 -11.21 1.03 -24.62
C HIS A 18 -11.06 1.09 -23.08
N PRO A 19 -12.16 1.01 -22.31
CA PRO A 19 -12.07 0.92 -20.85
C PRO A 19 -11.23 -0.29 -20.42
N LEU A 20 -10.33 -0.09 -19.46
CA LEU A 20 -9.45 -1.16 -18.99
C LEU A 20 -10.26 -2.29 -18.31
N VAL A 21 -10.06 -3.50 -18.84
CA VAL A 21 -10.47 -4.78 -18.23
C VAL A 21 -9.20 -5.57 -17.92
N TYR A 22 -8.74 -5.49 -16.67
CA TYR A 22 -7.48 -6.10 -16.22
C TYR A 22 -7.71 -7.55 -15.78
N LEU A 23 -7.37 -8.53 -16.63
CA LEU A 23 -7.57 -9.97 -16.39
C LEU A 23 -6.25 -10.71 -16.15
N ASP A 24 -5.30 -10.06 -15.50
CA ASP A 24 -3.97 -10.63 -15.20
C ASP A 24 -3.61 -10.51 -13.70
N SER A 25 -4.63 -10.49 -12.83
CA SER A 25 -4.43 -10.34 -11.38
C SER A 25 -3.71 -11.51 -10.72
N ALA A 26 -3.66 -12.67 -11.38
CA ALA A 26 -2.89 -13.82 -10.92
C ALA A 26 -1.37 -13.60 -11.05
N ALA A 27 -0.93 -12.78 -12.00
CA ALA A 27 0.47 -12.39 -12.13
C ALA A 27 0.83 -11.27 -11.13
N SER A 28 -0.01 -10.24 -11.02
CA SER A 28 0.10 -9.19 -9.99
C SER A 28 -1.22 -8.43 -9.84
N SER A 29 -1.55 -7.99 -8.62
CA SER A 29 -2.79 -7.25 -8.36
C SER A 29 -2.60 -5.73 -8.42
N GLN A 30 -3.61 -5.03 -8.91
CA GLN A 30 -3.67 -3.56 -8.80
C GLN A 30 -3.74 -3.16 -7.32
N GLN A 31 -3.12 -2.04 -6.97
CA GLN A 31 -3.09 -1.55 -5.60
C GLN A 31 -4.28 -0.61 -5.33
N PRO A 32 -4.98 -0.75 -4.19
CA PRO A 32 -5.99 0.23 -3.80
C PRO A 32 -5.31 1.53 -3.33
N ALA A 33 -6.04 2.66 -3.41
CA ALA A 33 -5.55 3.99 -3.04
C ALA A 33 -4.98 4.01 -1.61
N VAL A 34 -5.63 3.34 -0.66
CA VAL A 34 -5.17 3.27 0.74
C VAL A 34 -3.75 2.69 0.89
N SER A 35 -3.37 1.71 0.06
CA SER A 35 -2.02 1.14 0.08
C SER A 35 -1.00 2.09 -0.53
N ILE A 36 -1.37 2.78 -1.62
CA ILE A 36 -0.53 3.77 -2.30
C ILE A 36 -0.29 4.97 -1.37
N ASP A 37 -1.33 5.43 -0.70
CA ASP A 37 -1.30 6.58 0.21
C ASP A 37 -0.46 6.25 1.44
N ALA A 38 -0.62 5.07 2.04
CA ALA A 38 0.20 4.64 3.18
C ALA A 38 1.71 4.63 2.85
N MET A 39 2.07 4.10 1.67
CA MET A 39 3.47 4.12 1.20
C MET A 39 3.95 5.55 0.95
N SER A 40 3.12 6.38 0.31
CA SER A 40 3.44 7.77 0.02
C SER A 40 3.65 8.59 1.29
N GLU A 41 2.79 8.39 2.29
CA GLU A 41 2.84 9.04 3.60
C GLU A 41 4.09 8.64 4.38
N TYR A 42 4.42 7.34 4.39
CA TYR A 42 5.66 6.85 4.98
C TYR A 42 6.88 7.53 4.34
N GLN A 43 6.92 7.59 3.00
CA GLN A 43 8.05 8.20 2.29
C GLN A 43 8.17 9.70 2.54
N ARG A 44 7.05 10.42 2.63
CA ARG A 44 7.03 11.87 2.84
C ARG A 44 7.40 12.27 4.27
N HIS A 45 7.03 11.48 5.28
CA HIS A 45 7.05 11.95 6.67
C HIS A 45 7.79 11.03 7.66
N SER A 46 8.11 9.80 7.28
CA SER A 46 8.57 8.77 8.22
C SER A 46 9.77 7.95 7.74
N HIS A 47 10.24 8.16 6.52
CA HIS A 47 11.31 7.34 5.93
C HIS A 47 12.63 7.46 6.71
N ALA A 48 13.02 6.35 7.33
CA ALA A 48 14.30 6.20 8.01
C ALA A 48 14.65 4.70 8.10
N ASN A 49 15.90 4.40 8.44
CA ASN A 49 16.27 3.03 8.79
C ASN A 49 15.52 2.58 10.04
N VAL A 50 14.92 1.39 9.95
CA VAL A 50 14.41 0.64 11.10
C VAL A 50 15.60 0.03 11.86
N HIS A 51 15.49 -0.11 13.19
CA HIS A 51 16.54 -0.64 14.09
C HIS A 51 17.73 0.27 14.44
N ARG A 52 17.69 1.57 14.11
CA ARG A 52 18.71 2.55 14.54
C ARG A 52 18.06 3.78 15.18
N GLY A 53 17.24 3.52 16.21
CA GLY A 53 16.42 4.49 16.97
C GLY A 53 17.23 5.52 17.76
N VAL A 54 18.18 6.20 17.13
CA VAL A 54 18.94 7.29 17.71
C VAL A 54 18.20 8.63 17.53
N HIS A 55 17.23 8.67 16.61
CA HIS A 55 16.46 9.88 16.28
C HIS A 55 14.99 9.58 15.98
N THR A 56 14.15 10.62 16.09
CA THR A 56 12.69 10.57 16.00
C THR A 56 12.15 9.80 14.79
N LEU A 57 12.67 10.07 13.59
CA LEU A 57 12.21 9.38 12.37
C LEU A 57 12.50 7.87 12.38
N SER A 58 13.62 7.43 12.98
CA SER A 58 13.94 6.01 13.06
C SER A 58 12.99 5.27 14.02
N HIS A 59 12.58 5.91 15.13
CA HIS A 59 11.55 5.35 16.00
C HIS A 59 10.22 5.22 15.26
N ARG A 60 9.74 6.28 14.61
CA ARG A 60 8.48 6.25 13.85
C ARG A 60 8.50 5.20 12.75
N ALA A 61 9.59 5.08 11.99
CA ALA A 61 9.74 4.05 10.97
C ALA A 61 9.67 2.64 11.57
N THR A 62 10.30 2.43 12.73
CA THR A 62 10.30 1.15 13.43
C THR A 62 8.89 0.79 13.92
N ASP A 63 8.16 1.74 14.50
CA ASP A 63 6.80 1.52 14.99
C ASP A 63 5.84 1.13 13.85
N ILE A 64 5.92 1.83 12.69
CA ILE A 64 5.11 1.51 11.50
C ILE A 64 5.44 0.10 10.98
N TYR A 65 6.73 -0.25 10.94
CA TYR A 65 7.19 -1.55 10.45
C TYR A 65 6.72 -2.70 11.37
N GLU A 66 6.87 -2.56 12.68
CA GLU A 66 6.41 -3.58 13.63
C GLU A 66 4.87 -3.66 13.66
N GLY A 67 4.16 -2.54 13.49
CA GLY A 67 2.71 -2.56 13.30
C GLY A 67 2.28 -3.36 12.06
N ALA A 68 3.01 -3.27 10.95
CA ALA A 68 2.77 -4.10 9.78
C ALA A 68 3.05 -5.59 10.05
N ARG A 69 4.08 -5.92 10.87
CA ARG A 69 4.33 -7.29 11.31
C ARG A 69 3.15 -7.86 12.10
N ASP A 70 2.61 -7.10 13.05
CA ASP A 70 1.46 -7.53 13.85
C ASP A 70 0.18 -7.69 13.02
N ALA A 71 -0.03 -6.81 12.03
CA ALA A 71 -1.12 -6.94 11.08
C ALA A 71 -1.02 -8.23 10.25
N VAL A 72 0.17 -8.54 9.72
CA VAL A 72 0.40 -9.79 8.98
C VAL A 72 0.22 -11.01 9.88
N LYS A 73 0.74 -10.96 11.12
CA LYS A 73 0.55 -12.02 12.11
C LYS A 73 -0.92 -12.34 12.33
N SER A 74 -1.75 -11.30 12.49
CA SER A 74 -3.21 -11.43 12.71
C SER A 74 -3.98 -11.81 11.45
N PHE A 75 -3.40 -11.61 10.27
CA PHE A 75 -4.02 -11.96 8.99
C PHE A 75 -3.90 -13.46 8.68
N ILE A 76 -2.78 -14.08 9.09
CA ILE A 76 -2.48 -15.47 8.73
C ILE A 76 -2.95 -16.51 9.76
N ASN A 77 -3.28 -16.10 11.00
CA ASN A 77 -3.89 -16.92 12.07
C ASN A 77 -4.24 -16.02 13.28
#